data_AF-A0A953AP04-F1
#
_entry.id   AF-A0A953AP04-F1
#
_cell.length_a   1.000
_cell.length_b   1.000
_cell.length_c   1.000
_cell.angle_alpha   90.00
_cell.angle_beta   90.00
_cell.angle_gamma   90.00
#
_symmetry.space_group_name_H-M   'P 1'
#
loop_
_entity.id
_entity.type
_entity.pdbx_description
1 polymer ?
#
loop_
_entity_poly.entity_id
_entity_poly.type
_entity_poly.pdbx_seq_one_letter_code
_entity_poly.pdbx_strand_id
1 'polypeptide(L)' 'MTELNIRKTGEDTADFDLPQGCPVCGGTVSIRLTPRDAHSYCAACKWIARPQVQFNQGGLQIAYPTVAQA' A
#
# COMPACT_ATOMS: atom_id res chain seq x y z
N MET A 1 13.90 6.01 -9.60
CA MET A 1 14.13 4.94 -8.60
C MET A 1 13.57 5.47 -7.30
N THR A 2 12.35 5.10 -6.95
CA THR A 2 11.63 5.65 -5.79
C THR A 2 12.02 4.84 -4.56
N GLU A 3 12.70 5.48 -3.61
CA GLU A 3 13.10 4.84 -2.36
C GLU A 3 11.88 4.66 -1.44
N LEU A 4 11.55 3.41 -1.11
CA LEU A 4 10.44 3.05 -0.23
C LEU A 4 10.95 3.08 1.22
N ASN A 5 10.38 3.96 2.05
CA ASN A 5 10.73 4.05 3.45
C ASN A 5 9.94 3.02 4.26
N ILE A 6 10.54 1.85 4.53
CA ILE A 6 9.88 0.75 5.26
C ILE A 6 10.22 0.81 6.75
N ARG A 7 9.20 1.05 7.59
CA ARG A 7 9.30 0.99 9.05
C ARG A 7 8.68 -0.31 9.55
N LYS A 8 9.49 -1.17 10.17
CA LYS A 8 9.00 -2.38 10.84
C LYS A 8 8.49 -2.02 12.25
N THR A 9 7.21 -2.25 12.52
CA THR A 9 6.53 -1.86 13.77
C THR A 9 6.28 -3.04 14.72
N GLY A 10 6.58 -4.27 14.29
CA GLY A 10 6.50 -5.52 15.06
C GLY A 10 7.10 -6.70 14.26
N GLU A 11 7.06 -7.93 14.78
CA GLU A 11 7.71 -9.10 14.13
C GLU A 11 7.18 -9.37 12.70
N ASP A 12 5.91 -9.05 12.43
CA ASP A 12 5.21 -9.29 11.15
C ASP A 12 4.45 -8.08 10.58
N THR A 13 4.59 -6.90 11.18
CA THR A 13 3.94 -5.66 10.71
C THR A 13 4.95 -4.67 10.15
N ALA A 14 4.59 -4.04 9.04
CA ALA A 14 5.39 -3.00 8.40
C ALA A 14 4.51 -1.83 7.93
N ASP A 15 4.94 -0.62 8.21
CA ASP A 15 4.33 0.62 7.72
C ASP A 15 5.30 1.27 6.71
N PHE A 16 4.79 1.71 5.55
CA PHE A 16 5.58 2.45 4.57
C PHE A 16 4.72 3.39 3.73
N ASP A 17 5.35 4.43 3.21
CA ASP A 17 4.72 5.35 2.27
C ASP A 17 5.12 5.00 0.84
N LEU A 18 4.14 4.97 -0.05
CA LEU A 18 4.34 4.81 -1.49
C LEU A 18 4.11 6.16 -2.17
N PRO A 19 5.19 6.85 -2.61
CA PRO A 19 5.09 8.08 -3.36
C PRO A 19 4.36 7.84 -4.68
N GLN A 20 3.41 8.73 -5.00
CA GLN A 20 2.52 8.60 -6.15
C GLN A 20 1.73 7.27 -6.21
N GLY A 21 1.49 6.65 -5.06
CA GLY A 21 0.82 5.35 -4.96
C GLY A 21 -0.71 5.39 -5.02
N CYS A 22 -1.34 6.55 -4.83
CA CYS A 22 -2.80 6.62 -4.82
C CYS A 22 -3.37 6.52 -6.24
N PRO A 23 -4.21 5.50 -6.54
CA PRO A 23 -4.78 5.32 -7.89
C PRO A 23 -5.84 6.37 -8.25
N VAL A 24 -6.32 7.15 -7.28
CA VAL A 24 -7.36 8.16 -7.48
C VAL A 24 -6.77 9.54 -7.79
N CYS A 25 -5.80 9.99 -7.00
CA CYS A 25 -5.25 11.35 -7.12
C CYS A 25 -3.75 11.41 -7.43
N GLY A 26 -3.06 10.26 -7.51
CA GLY A 26 -1.61 10.22 -7.71
C GLY A 26 -0.79 10.76 -6.53
N GLY A 27 -1.41 10.96 -5.36
CA GLY A 27 -0.72 11.37 -4.13
C GLY A 27 0.02 10.23 -3.45
N THR A 28 0.82 10.57 -2.44
CA THR A 28 1.42 9.58 -1.53
C THR A 28 0.34 8.81 -0.79
N VAL A 29 0.53 7.49 -0.69
CA VAL A 29 -0.36 6.61 0.07
C VAL A 29 0.43 5.93 1.18
N SER A 30 -0.10 5.95 2.40
CA SER A 30 0.48 5.20 3.50
C SER A 30 -0.09 3.79 3.49
N ILE A 31 0.78 2.78 3.54
CA ILE A 31 0.45 1.37 3.57
C ILE A 31 0.83 0.80 4.92
N ARG A 32 -0.10 0.07 5.53
CA ARG A 32 0.17 -0.82 6.66
C ARG A 32 0.02 -2.26 6.20
N LEU A 33 1.10 -3.03 6.34
CA LEU A 33 1.13 -4.47 6.20
C LEU A 33 0.99 -5.13 7.57
N THR A 34 0.17 -6.16 7.60
CA THR A 34 0.01 -7.10 8.72
C THR A 34 0.19 -8.52 8.17
N PRO A 35 0.41 -9.53 9.01
CA PRO A 35 0.58 -10.91 8.51
C PRO A 35 -0.63 -11.49 7.78
N ARG A 36 -1.82 -10.87 7.90
CA ARG A 36 -3.05 -11.33 7.22
C ARG A 36 -3.50 -10.43 6.08
N ASP A 37 -3.23 -9.14 6.18
CA ASP A 37 -3.90 -8.12 5.39
C ASP A 37 -3.03 -6.88 5.19
N ALA A 38 -3.38 -6.11 4.16
CA ALA A 38 -2.82 -4.78 3.93
C ALA A 38 -3.93 -3.72 3.93
N HIS A 39 -3.59 -2.54 4.43
CA HIS A 39 -4.45 -1.37 4.45
C HIS A 39 -3.75 -0.18 3.82
N SER A 40 -4.45 0.59 2.99
CA SER A 40 -3.94 1.81 2.37
C SER A 40 -4.79 3.01 2.72
N TYR A 41 -4.14 4.16 2.99
CA TYR A 41 -4.80 5.43 3.20
C TYR A 41 -4.09 6.57 2.46
N CYS A 42 -4.87 7.37 1.72
CA CYS A 42 -4.38 8.61 1.13
C CYS A 42 -4.84 9.81 1.96
N ALA A 43 -3.90 10.53 2.57
CA ALA A 43 -4.23 11.74 3.32
C ALA A 43 -4.76 12.89 2.43
N ALA A 44 -4.41 12.90 1.14
CA ALA A 44 -4.77 13.95 0.19
C ALA A 44 -6.24 13.88 -0.26
N CYS A 45 -6.70 12.71 -0.71
CA CYS A 45 -8.08 12.52 -1.20
C CYS A 45 -8.96 11.69 -0.27
N LYS A 46 -8.44 11.29 0.90
CA LYS A 46 -9.12 10.46 1.91
C LYS A 46 -9.54 9.07 1.43
N TRP A 47 -8.97 8.62 0.33
CA TRP A 47 -9.21 7.27 -0.19
C TRP A 47 -8.64 6.20 0.75
N ILE A 48 -9.43 5.15 0.99
CA ILE A 48 -9.10 4.02 1.86
C ILE A 48 -9.37 2.73 1.07
N ALA A 49 -8.44 1.79 1.11
CA ALA A 49 -8.63 0.48 0.49
C ALA A 49 -7.86 -0.63 1.22
N ARG A 50 -8.16 -1.87 0.84
CA ARG A 50 -7.45 -3.08 1.29
C ARG A 50 -6.69 -3.68 0.10
N PRO A 51 -5.45 -3.25 -0.18
CA PRO A 51 -4.69 -3.81 -1.27
C PRO A 51 -4.33 -5.27 -1.04
N GLN A 52 -4.07 -5.98 -2.13
CA GLN A 52 -3.33 -7.23 -2.10
C GLN A 52 -1.85 -6.92 -2.27
N VAL A 53 -1.01 -7.53 -1.43
CA VAL A 53 0.43 -7.32 -1.46
C VAL A 53 1.13 -8.66 -1.65
N GLN A 54 2.03 -8.72 -2.62
CA GLN A 54 2.85 -9.88 -2.92
C GLN A 54 4.32 -9.47 -2.93
N PHE A 55 5.13 -10.19 -2.16
CA PHE A 55 6.58 -10.07 -2.20
C PHE A 55 7.12 -10.97 -3.30
N ASN A 56 7.91 -10.42 -4.22
CA ASN A 56 8.60 -11.18 -5.27
C ASN A 56 10.12 -11.10 -5.05
N GLN A 57 10.91 -11.88 -5.82
CA GLN A 57 12.36 -12.08 -5.62
C GLN A 57 13.24 -10.82 -5.68
N GLY A 58 12.66 -9.62 -5.81
CA GLY A 58 13.39 -8.35 -5.72
C GLY A 58 12.52 -7.15 -5.41
N GLY A 59 11.29 -7.33 -4.93
CA GLY A 59 10.38 -6.20 -4.79
C GLY A 59 9.03 -6.51 -4.15
N LEU A 60 8.24 -5.45 -4.06
CA LEU A 60 6.90 -5.45 -3.50
C LEU A 60 5.90 -5.11 -4.61
N GLN A 61 4.95 -6.00 -4.87
CA GLN A 61 3.83 -5.74 -5.76
C GLN A 61 2.58 -5.43 -4.95
N ILE A 62 1.91 -4.33 -5.29
CA ILE A 62 0.66 -3.89 -4.67
C ILE A 62 -0.41 -3.84 -5.75
N ALA A 63 -1.53 -4.53 -5.51
CA ALA A 63 -2.69 -4.53 -6.38
C ALA A 63 -3.92 -4.02 -5.61
N TYR A 64 -4.68 -3.12 -6.22
CA TYR A 64 -5.93 -2.61 -5.66
C TYR A 64 -7.09 -3.31 -6.36
N PRO A 65 -7.79 -4.26 -5.70
CA PRO A 65 -8.91 -4.94 -6.33
C PRO A 65 -10.04 -3.94 -6.58
N THR A 66 -10.33 -3.68 -7.85
CA THR A 66 -11.54 -2.98 -8.26
C THR A 66 -12.65 -4.00 -8.44
N VAL A 67 -13.69 -3.94 -7.60
CA VAL A 67 -14.96 -4.58 -7.94
C VAL A 67 -15.60 -3.77 -9.06
N ALA A 68 -15.52 -4.26 -10.29
CA ALA A 68 -16.39 -3.77 -11.34
C ALA A 68 -17.82 -4.23 -10.98
N GLN A 69 -18.66 -3.30 -10.53
CA GLN A 69 -20.10 -3.55 -10.45
C GLN A 69 -20.62 -3.44 -11.88
N ALA A 70 -21.06 -4.59 -12.43
CA ALA A 70 -21.73 -4.68 -13.73
C ALA A 70 -23.19 -4.23 -13.61
#